data_AF-A0A7W5Y8R5-F1
#
_entry.id   AF-A0A7W5Y8R5-F1
#
_cell.length_a   1.000
_cell.length_b   1.000
_cell.length_c   1.000
_cell.angle_alpha   90.00
_cell.angle_beta   90.00
_cell.angle_gamma   90.00
#
_symmetry.space_group_name_H-M   'P 1'
#
loop_
_entity.id
_entity.type
_entity.pdbx_description
1 polymer ?
#
loop_
_entity_poly.entity_id
_entity_poly.type
_entity_poly.pdbx_seq_one_letter_code
_entity_poly.pdbx_strand_id
1 'polypeptide(L)'
;MSEEQGLASADLDAVTCPTLVMAADDDIVTLEHTLALYRGLRDAQLAVVPGTSHLLLHEKPELCVRLISDFLTTGPTPTWMPVRRAARPG
;
A
#
# COMPACT_ATOMS: atom_id res chain seq x y z
N MET A 1 -13.26 -21.96 8.89
CA MET A 1 -12.13 -21.02 9.11
C MET A 1 -11.29 -21.11 7.85
N SER A 2 -11.24 -20.05 7.05
CA SER A 2 -10.44 -20.07 5.82
C SER A 2 -8.97 -20.08 6.24
N GLU A 3 -8.21 -21.04 5.72
CA GLU A 3 -6.76 -21.04 5.86
C GLU A 3 -6.24 -19.85 5.05
N GLU A 4 -5.84 -18.79 5.73
CA GLU A 4 -5.12 -17.67 5.14
C GLU A 4 -3.78 -18.22 4.63
N GLN A 5 -3.73 -18.58 3.35
CA GLN A 5 -2.47 -18.90 2.67
C GLN A 5 -1.69 -17.59 2.53
N GLY A 6 -0.97 -17.20 3.58
CA GLY A 6 -0.18 -15.99 3.59
C GLY A 6 0.87 -16.03 2.49
N LEU A 7 0.92 -15.00 1.65
CA LEU A 7 2.00 -14.79 0.69
C LEU A 7 3.33 -14.86 1.46
N ALA A 8 4.26 -15.73 1.02
CA ALA A 8 5.56 -15.78 1.68
C ALA A 8 6.29 -14.47 1.43
N SER A 9 7.09 -14.01 2.40
CA SER A 9 7.90 -12.79 2.23
C SER A 9 8.78 -12.84 0.97
N ALA A 10 9.21 -14.04 0.57
CA ALA A 10 9.99 -14.25 -0.64
C ALA A 10 9.20 -13.95 -1.94
N ASP A 11 7.89 -14.19 -1.94
CA ASP A 11 7.03 -13.90 -3.10
C ASP A 11 6.84 -12.39 -3.28
N LEU A 12 6.73 -11.65 -2.17
CA LEU A 12 6.62 -10.19 -2.20
C LEU A 12 7.93 -9.52 -2.61
N ASP A 13 9.08 -10.08 -2.22
CA ASP A 13 10.41 -9.59 -2.62
C ASP A 13 10.67 -9.70 -4.13
N ALA A 14 10.00 -10.64 -4.81
CA ALA A 14 10.09 -10.80 -6.26
C ALA A 14 9.37 -9.69 -7.04
N VAL A 15 8.50 -8.90 -6.39
CA VAL A 15 7.81 -7.76 -7.01
C VAL A 15 8.79 -6.59 -7.14
N THR A 16 9.17 -6.28 -8.38
CA THR A 16 10.15 -5.23 -8.70
C THR A 16 9.53 -3.93 -9.19
N CYS A 17 8.26 -3.94 -9.60
CA CYS A 17 7.57 -2.73 -10.00
C CYS A 17 7.15 -1.88 -8.78
N PRO A 18 7.08 -0.55 -8.93
CA PRO A 18 6.43 0.29 -7.93
C PRO A 18 5.04 -0.25 -7.61
N THR A 19 4.65 -0.25 -6.34
CA THR A 19 3.36 -0.75 -5.89
C THR A 19 2.66 0.26 -4.98
N LEU A 20 1.35 0.45 -5.17
CA LEU A 20 0.50 1.20 -4.26
C LEU A 20 -0.34 0.21 -3.45
N VAL A 21 -0.16 0.20 -2.14
CA VAL A 21 -1.06 -0.50 -1.21
C VAL A 21 -2.07 0.52 -0.71
N MET A 22 -3.35 0.28 -0.98
CA MET A 22 -4.45 1.13 -0.53
C MET A 22 -5.39 0.31 0.34
N ALA A 23 -5.74 0.82 1.51
CA ALA A 23 -6.61 0.15 2.47
C ALA A 23 -7.57 1.13 3.13
N ALA A 24 -8.66 0.64 3.67
CA ALA A 24 -9.60 1.42 4.45
C ALA A 24 -9.21 1.42 5.94
N ASP A 25 -9.65 2.42 6.72
CA ASP A 25 -9.39 2.48 8.16
C ASP A 25 -10.43 1.71 9.00
N ASP A 26 -11.61 1.41 8.46
CA ASP A 26 -12.65 0.56 9.04
C ASP A 26 -12.90 -0.70 8.18
N ASP A 27 -11.81 -1.39 7.82
CA ASP A 27 -11.81 -2.55 6.93
C ASP A 27 -12.04 -3.88 7.69
N ILE A 28 -12.52 -4.90 6.98
CA ILE A 28 -12.52 -6.29 7.45
C ILE A 28 -11.09 -6.87 7.45
N VAL A 29 -10.21 -6.34 6.60
CA VAL A 29 -8.77 -6.67 6.58
C VAL A 29 -8.07 -5.88 7.69
N THR A 30 -7.31 -6.56 8.54
CA THR A 30 -6.61 -5.89 9.64
C THR A 30 -5.50 -4.98 9.13
N LEU A 31 -5.27 -3.87 9.83
CA LEU A 31 -4.17 -2.97 9.49
C LEU A 31 -2.80 -3.67 9.58
N GLU A 32 -2.62 -4.62 10.49
CA GLU A 32 -1.41 -5.43 10.60
C GLU A 32 -1.14 -6.25 9.34
N HIS A 33 -2.18 -6.83 8.73
CA HIS A 33 -2.06 -7.57 7.48
C HIS A 33 -1.65 -6.63 6.33
N THR A 34 -2.31 -5.48 6.20
CA THR A 34 -1.95 -4.45 5.22
C THR A 34 -0.50 -3.97 5.40
N LEU A 35 -0.07 -3.77 6.65
CA LEU A 35 1.30 -3.37 6.97
C LEU A 35 2.32 -4.46 6.65
N ALA A 36 1.97 -5.75 6.84
CA ALA A 36 2.83 -6.86 6.46
C ALA A 36 3.06 -6.88 4.94
N LEU A 37 1.99 -6.75 4.14
CA LEU A 37 2.06 -6.63 2.69
C LEU A 37 2.93 -5.42 2.25
N TYR A 38 2.61 -4.24 2.79
CA TYR A 38 3.35 -3.00 2.50
C TYR A 38 4.85 -3.10 2.82
N ARG A 39 5.20 -3.74 3.94
CA ARG A 39 6.59 -3.88 4.37
C ARG A 39 7.35 -4.90 3.53
N GLY A 40 6.70 -5.99 3.10
CA GLY A 40 7.29 -7.03 2.25
C GLY A 40 7.57 -6.58 0.82
N LEU A 41 6.90 -5.53 0.34
CA LEU A 41 7.11 -4.99 -1.01
C LEU A 41 8.25 -3.96 -1.04
N ARG A 42 9.30 -4.22 -1.81
CA ARG A 42 10.50 -3.37 -1.89
C ARG A 42 10.21 -1.89 -2.17
N ASP A 43 9.41 -1.60 -3.19
CA ASP A 43 9.06 -0.23 -3.60
C ASP A 43 7.56 0.04 -3.51
N ALA A 44 7.06 0.01 -2.28
CA ALA A 44 5.66 0.29 -1.99
C ALA A 44 5.40 1.70 -1.43
N GLN A 45 4.23 2.24 -1.76
CA GLN A 45 3.57 3.34 -1.07
C GLN A 45 2.33 2.80 -0.34
N LEU A 46 1.96 3.39 0.79
CA LEU A 46 0.77 3.01 1.56
C LEU A 46 -0.17 4.21 1.67
N ALA A 47 -1.43 4.01 1.31
CA ALA A 47 -2.52 4.95 1.56
C ALA A 47 -3.59 4.27 2.41
N VAL A 48 -3.82 4.79 3.61
CA VAL A 48 -5.00 4.43 4.42
C VAL A 48 -6.07 5.49 4.17
N VAL A 49 -7.18 5.10 3.56
CA VAL A 49 -8.26 6.01 3.19
C VAL A 49 -9.16 6.22 4.42
N PRO A 50 -9.26 7.44 4.94
CA PRO A 50 -9.94 7.68 6.21
C PRO A 50 -11.46 7.62 6.05
N GLY A 51 -12.18 7.15 7.07
CA GLY A 51 -13.63 7.04 7.11
C GLY A 51 -14.20 6.24 5.95
N THR A 52 -13.59 5.08 5.65
CA THR A 52 -14.07 4.13 4.65
C THR A 52 -14.06 2.71 5.21
N SER A 53 -14.94 1.88 4.68
CA SER A 53 -14.96 0.44 4.91
C SER A 53 -14.24 -0.31 3.79
N HIS A 54 -14.35 -1.63 3.79
CA HIS A 54 -13.87 -2.50 2.70
C HIS A 54 -14.29 -2.03 1.29
N LEU A 55 -15.37 -1.24 1.17
CA LEU A 55 -15.88 -0.68 -0.08
C LEU A 55 -15.36 0.73 -0.39
N LEU A 56 -14.16 1.11 0.07
CA LEU A 56 -13.55 2.44 -0.13
C LEU A 56 -13.63 3.00 -1.56
N LEU A 57 -13.55 2.15 -2.59
CA LEU A 57 -13.66 2.57 -4.00
C LEU A 57 -15.06 3.08 -4.35
N HIS A 58 -16.10 2.58 -3.68
CA HIS A 58 -17.48 3.05 -3.83
C HIS A 58 -17.77 4.26 -2.93
N GLU A 59 -17.20 4.29 -1.74
CA GLU A 59 -17.49 5.30 -0.73
C GLU A 59 -16.77 6.62 -1.02
N LYS A 60 -15.54 6.55 -1.55
CA LYS A 60 -14.71 7.72 -1.89
C LYS A 60 -14.03 7.54 -3.25
N PRO A 61 -14.81 7.40 -4.34
CA PRO A 61 -14.26 7.13 -5.67
C PRO A 61 -13.29 8.22 -6.13
N GLU A 62 -13.59 9.50 -5.88
CA GLU A 62 -12.74 10.60 -6.35
C GLU A 62 -11.38 10.61 -5.63
N LEU A 63 -11.34 10.28 -4.34
CA LEU A 63 -10.08 10.20 -3.60
C LEU A 63 -9.25 9.00 -4.06
N CYS A 64 -9.88 7.83 -4.21
CA CYS A 64 -9.19 6.63 -4.66
C CYS A 64 -8.63 6.80 -6.08
N VAL A 65 -9.42 7.36 -7.00
CA VAL A 65 -8.98 7.65 -8.37
C VAL A 65 -7.81 8.61 -8.38
N ARG A 66 -7.85 9.69 -7.58
CA ARG A 66 -6.70 10.63 -7.49
C ARG A 66 -5.43 9.92 -7.02
N LEU A 67 -5.50 9.14 -5.95
CA LEU A 67 -4.34 8.40 -5.42
C LEU A 67 -3.77 7.43 -6.47
N ILE A 68 -4.63 6.72 -7.20
CA ILE A 68 -4.23 5.81 -8.28
C ILE A 68 -3.60 6.59 -9.44
N SER A 69 -4.25 7.66 -9.90
CA SER A 69 -3.74 8.49 -11.00
C SER A 69 -2.40 9.13 -10.66
N ASP A 70 -2.25 9.71 -9.46
CA ASP A 70 -1.00 10.31 -9.01
C ASP A 70 0.11 9.26 -9.00
N PHE A 71 -0.15 8.07 -8.46
CA PHE A 71 0.80 6.97 -8.45
C PHE A 71 1.22 6.49 -9.85
N LEU A 72 0.28 6.42 -10.80
CA LEU A 72 0.56 5.94 -12.15
C LEU A 72 1.22 6.98 -13.07
N THR A 73 1.02 8.28 -12.80
CA THR A 73 1.41 9.35 -13.72
C THR A 73 2.50 10.26 -13.18
N THR A 74 2.78 10.22 -11.88
CA THR A 74 3.78 11.07 -11.23
C THR A 74 4.99 10.24 -10.81
N GLY A 75 6.18 10.79 -11.01
CA GLY A 75 7.41 10.19 -10.48
C GLY A 75 7.45 10.21 -8.95
N PRO A 76 8.37 9.45 -8.32
CA PRO A 76 8.49 9.41 -6.86
C PRO A 76 8.71 10.81 -6.27
N THR A 77 7.91 11.18 -5.26
CA THR A 77 8.11 12.44 -4.54
C THR A 77 9.41 12.39 -3.72
N PRO A 78 10.29 13.40 -3.81
CA PRO A 78 11.46 13.49 -2.94
C PRO A 78 11.06 13.53 -1.47
N THR A 79 11.61 12.61 -0.67
CA THR A 79 11.36 12.56 0.78
C THR A 79 12.49 13.24 1.54
N TRP A 80 12.16 14.17 2.43
CA TRP A 80 13.16 14.91 3.22
C TRP A 80 13.60 14.18 4.49
N MET A 81 12.72 13.38 5.09
CA MET A 81 12.99 12.64 6.34
C MET A 81 12.41 11.21 6.27
N PRO A 82 12.90 10.33 5.38
CA PRO A 82 12.41 8.96 5.32
C PRO A 82 12.89 8.15 6.53
N VAL A 83 12.05 7.27 7.07
CA VAL A 83 12.48 6.24 8.05
C VAL A 83 12.75 4.92 7.33
N ARG A 84 11.72 4.37 6.68
CA ARG A 84 11.81 3.10 5.95
C ARG A 84 12.75 3.16 4.73
N ARG A 85 12.75 4.30 4.01
CA ARG A 85 13.53 4.47 2.76
C ARG A 85 14.93 5.05 2.99
N ALA A 86 15.30 5.41 4.22
CA ALA A 86 16.62 5.99 4.51
C ALA A 86 17.79 5.06 4.18
N ALA A 87 17.57 3.74 4.32
CA ALA A 87 18.62 2.74 4.16
C ALA A 87 18.90 2.32 2.71
N ARG A 88 18.22 2.91 1.71
CA ARG A 88 18.39 2.53 0.29
C ARG A 88 19.27 3.57 -0.41
N PRO A 89 20.56 3.29 -0.68
CA PRO A 89 21.36 4.15 -1.56
C PRO A 89 20.68 4.15 -2.93
N GLY A 90 20.63 5.33 -3.55
CA GLY A 90 20.21 5.50 -4.94
C GLY A 90 21.21 4.91 -5.92
#